data_AF-A0A6J0X9P6-F1
#
_entry.id   AF-A0A6J0X9P6-F1
#
_cell.length_a   1.000
_cell.length_b   1.000
_cell.length_c   1.000
_cell.angle_alpha   90.00
_cell.angle_beta   90.00
_cell.angle_gamma   90.00
#
_symmetry.space_group_name_H-M   'P 1'
#
loop_
_entity.id
_entity.type
_entity.pdbx_description
1 polymer ?
#
loop_
_entity_poly.entity_id
_entity_poly.type
_entity_poly.pdbx_seq_one_letter_code
_entity_poly.pdbx_strand_id
1 'polypeptide(L)'
;MLRHQYISFRNFVGSNGTPQAVFTFLLVPCCLALDFTAPPLIPNIPYLWAWNAPTDHCGKAFDMSPDLSLFSLVGNPQKNVTGQLITIFYADRLGYYPHIDERTGACKNGGIPQTGSLKKHLDKAEKDIAYYMPTNNVGLAVIDWENWRPTWERNWKPKDVYQDESIEFVLQQNLHLTFEEATKIAKADFEKAAKSFMQETLKLGKLLRPNRLWGYYLFPDCYNRQYNQPSYNGSCFDVEKRRNDALDWLWKESTALYPSIYLNTKLKSSPQAVLFVRNRVQEAIRMSKIANVKSPLPVFVYVRPVFTDMSSKFLSQDDLVNTIGESIALGASGIVMWGSFNLSRTRQSCMNLGNYLNTILNPYIINVTLAAKMCSQVFCQEKGVCTRKDWNSPDYLHLNPMNFAIQRGKGGKYTVHGKPTLEDLLQFSKKFYCSCYANIRCKKRNIKNIHTINVCIAEDICIEASLNSDHSEHSSGQKKISSTTFNSVSSSTPTAKMSARVPGKDHVSLKIRLSGEALSNTIQRGHKSVDWKNTFRQLYIQNIKNETNY
;
A
#
# COMPACT_ATOMS: atom_id res chain seq x y z
N MET A 1 18.50 -8.66 56.78
CA MET A 1 19.39 -9.53 57.60
C MET A 1 19.18 -10.95 57.08
N LEU A 2 20.12 -11.74 56.55
CA LEU A 2 21.58 -11.81 56.38
C LEU A 2 21.79 -12.56 55.01
N ARG A 3 22.58 -12.13 54.01
CA ARG A 3 24.05 -12.33 53.78
C ARG A 3 24.56 -13.73 54.28
N HIS A 4 25.38 -14.54 53.62
CA HIS A 4 26.46 -14.38 52.63
C HIS A 4 26.89 -15.82 52.18
N GLN A 5 27.17 -16.07 50.89
CA GLN A 5 28.49 -16.19 50.22
C GLN A 5 29.29 -17.50 50.37
N TYR A 6 29.65 -18.05 49.18
CA TYR A 6 30.92 -18.62 48.71
C TYR A 6 31.73 -19.64 49.53
N ILE A 7 32.11 -20.74 48.86
CA ILE A 7 33.50 -21.26 48.85
C ILE A 7 33.86 -21.81 47.45
N SER A 8 35.06 -21.45 46.99
CA SER A 8 35.82 -21.88 45.80
C SER A 8 36.87 -22.93 46.20
N PHE A 9 37.42 -23.74 45.27
CA PHE A 9 38.88 -23.82 45.02
C PHE A 9 39.29 -24.88 43.95
N ARG A 10 39.92 -24.36 42.87
CA ARG A 10 41.13 -24.78 42.10
C ARG A 10 41.38 -26.22 41.57
N ASN A 11 41.52 -26.27 40.24
CA ASN A 11 42.63 -26.72 39.36
C ASN A 11 43.55 -27.92 39.71
N PHE A 12 43.78 -28.83 38.73
CA PHE A 12 45.08 -29.05 38.04
C PHE A 12 44.99 -29.98 36.79
N VAL A 13 45.48 -29.47 35.65
CA VAL A 13 46.33 -30.06 34.56
C VAL A 13 46.00 -31.39 33.83
N GLY A 14 45.76 -31.30 32.51
CA GLY A 14 46.61 -31.82 31.43
C GLY A 14 46.36 -33.22 30.81
N SER A 15 45.99 -33.26 29.51
CA SER A 15 46.76 -33.93 28.41
C SER A 15 45.91 -34.21 27.14
N ASN A 16 46.44 -33.73 26.02
CA ASN A 16 46.38 -34.20 24.62
C ASN A 16 45.26 -35.14 24.15
N GLY A 17 44.43 -34.62 23.23
CA GLY A 17 43.65 -35.39 22.27
C GLY A 17 42.82 -34.45 21.40
N THR A 18 43.16 -34.32 20.12
CA THR A 18 42.35 -33.58 19.12
C THR A 18 40.92 -34.13 19.09
N PRO A 19 39.87 -33.32 19.33
CA PRO A 19 38.52 -33.75 19.05
C PRO A 19 38.27 -33.53 17.56
N GLN A 20 38.24 -34.61 16.77
CA GLN A 20 37.60 -34.58 15.46
C GLN A 20 36.12 -34.21 15.67
N ALA A 21 35.80 -32.94 15.49
CA ALA A 21 34.42 -32.47 15.39
C ALA A 21 33.85 -33.02 14.08
N VAL A 22 33.18 -34.18 14.17
CA VAL A 22 32.37 -34.71 13.08
C VAL A 22 31.16 -33.79 12.93
N PHE A 23 31.26 -32.81 12.02
CA PHE A 23 30.10 -32.02 11.59
C PHE A 23 29.17 -32.93 10.79
N THR A 24 28.20 -33.54 11.46
CA THR A 24 27.07 -34.16 10.79
C THR A 24 26.22 -33.04 10.21
N PHE A 25 26.42 -32.71 8.93
CA PHE A 25 25.46 -31.91 8.18
C PHE A 25 24.16 -32.72 8.10
N LEU A 26 23.23 -32.45 9.01
CA LEU A 26 21.82 -32.74 8.79
C LEU A 26 21.42 -31.93 7.55
N LEU A 27 21.52 -32.55 6.38
CA LEU A 27 20.80 -32.12 5.18
C LEU A 27 19.32 -32.23 5.52
N VAL A 28 18.79 -31.21 6.20
CA VAL A 28 17.35 -30.96 6.22
C VAL A 28 17.00 -30.89 4.74
N PRO A 29 16.20 -31.83 4.20
CA PRO A 29 15.70 -31.70 2.85
C PRO A 29 15.00 -30.35 2.87
N CYS A 30 15.53 -29.40 2.10
CA CYS A 30 14.87 -28.13 1.85
C CYS A 30 13.55 -28.52 1.18
N CYS A 31 12.54 -28.81 2.00
CA CYS A 31 11.17 -28.82 1.58
C CYS A 31 10.98 -27.39 1.13
N LEU A 32 11.13 -27.16 -0.18
CA LEU A 32 10.65 -25.97 -0.84
C LEU A 32 9.20 -25.88 -0.40
N ALA A 33 8.95 -25.09 0.66
CA ALA A 33 7.63 -24.95 1.21
C ALA A 33 6.77 -24.49 0.05
N LEU A 34 5.75 -25.28 -0.28
CA LEU A 34 4.87 -24.96 -1.39
C LEU A 34 4.26 -23.59 -1.06
N ASP A 35 4.63 -22.57 -1.84
CA ASP A 35 4.15 -21.22 -1.60
C ASP A 35 2.75 -21.10 -2.21
N PHE A 36 1.80 -20.76 -1.35
CA PHE A 36 0.41 -20.56 -1.74
C PHE A 36 0.09 -19.06 -1.78
N THR A 37 -0.88 -18.73 -2.61
CA THR A 37 -1.53 -17.42 -2.67
C THR A 37 -3.04 -17.58 -2.68
N ALA A 38 -3.75 -16.50 -2.37
CA ALA A 38 -5.21 -16.50 -2.40
C ALA A 38 -5.72 -16.75 -3.83
N PRO A 39 -6.80 -17.55 -3.99
CA PRO A 39 -7.46 -17.67 -5.29
C PRO A 39 -8.05 -16.31 -5.74
N PRO A 40 -8.28 -16.11 -7.04
CA PRO A 40 -8.85 -14.88 -7.54
C PRO A 40 -10.29 -14.70 -7.02
N LEU A 41 -10.63 -13.46 -6.63
CA LEU A 41 -11.97 -13.13 -6.15
C LEU A 41 -13.04 -13.31 -7.24
N ILE A 42 -12.69 -12.95 -8.48
CA ILE A 42 -13.54 -13.13 -9.67
C ILE A 42 -12.84 -14.15 -10.58
N PRO A 43 -13.53 -15.20 -11.06
CA PRO A 43 -12.94 -16.18 -11.97
C PRO A 43 -12.23 -15.52 -13.16
N ASN A 44 -11.05 -16.04 -13.54
CA ASN A 44 -10.22 -15.55 -14.65
C ASN A 44 -9.65 -14.13 -14.50
N ILE A 45 -9.82 -13.50 -13.32
CA ILE A 45 -9.21 -12.22 -12.95
C ILE A 45 -8.16 -12.46 -11.85
N PRO A 46 -6.93 -12.89 -12.21
CA PRO A 46 -5.87 -13.20 -11.25
C PRO A 46 -5.41 -11.98 -10.44
N TYR A 47 -5.58 -10.79 -11.00
CA TYR A 47 -5.26 -9.51 -10.37
C TYR A 47 -6.46 -8.59 -10.47
N LEU A 48 -7.04 -8.26 -9.32
CA LEU A 48 -8.24 -7.44 -9.25
C LEU A 48 -7.89 -5.95 -9.33
N TRP A 49 -8.56 -5.23 -10.22
CA TRP A 49 -8.48 -3.76 -10.28
C TRP A 49 -9.75 -3.16 -9.71
N ALA A 50 -9.61 -2.39 -8.63
CA ALA A 50 -10.72 -1.68 -8.01
C ALA A 50 -10.49 -0.16 -8.09
N TRP A 51 -11.48 0.57 -8.59
CA TRP A 51 -11.54 2.03 -8.53
C TRP A 51 -12.43 2.46 -7.37
N ASN A 52 -11.95 3.32 -6.49
CA ASN A 52 -12.71 3.79 -5.33
C ASN A 52 -12.53 5.30 -5.14
N ALA A 53 -13.11 6.08 -6.06
CA ALA A 53 -13.05 7.54 -6.05
C ALA A 53 -14.35 8.14 -6.58
N PRO A 54 -14.77 9.33 -6.11
CA PRO A 54 -16.06 9.94 -6.45
C PRO A 54 -16.03 10.64 -7.83
N THR A 55 -15.75 9.88 -8.89
CA THR A 55 -15.50 10.42 -10.24
C THR A 55 -16.70 10.35 -11.18
N ASP A 56 -17.81 9.78 -10.74
CA ASP A 56 -19.11 9.88 -11.41
C ASP A 56 -19.59 11.34 -11.51
N HIS A 57 -19.15 12.21 -10.61
CA HIS A 57 -19.38 13.65 -10.69
C HIS A 57 -18.87 14.24 -12.01
N CYS A 58 -17.78 13.71 -12.59
CA CYS A 58 -17.29 14.18 -13.89
C CYS A 58 -18.29 13.96 -15.02
N GLY A 59 -18.95 12.79 -15.05
CA GLY A 59 -20.03 12.51 -15.99
C GLY A 59 -21.26 13.36 -15.70
N LYS A 60 -21.71 13.39 -14.43
CA LYS A 60 -22.95 14.07 -14.03
C LYS A 60 -22.90 15.60 -14.19
N ALA A 61 -21.77 16.24 -13.89
CA ALA A 61 -21.65 17.70 -13.86
C ALA A 61 -21.00 18.30 -15.10
N PHE A 62 -20.18 17.54 -15.83
CA PHE A 62 -19.38 18.07 -16.95
C PHE A 62 -19.50 17.26 -18.25
N ASP A 63 -20.25 16.15 -18.26
CA ASP A 63 -20.33 15.20 -19.39
C ASP A 63 -18.95 14.63 -19.77
N MET A 64 -18.14 14.32 -18.74
CA MET A 64 -16.74 13.86 -18.89
C MET A 64 -16.49 12.59 -18.10
N SER A 65 -17.23 11.52 -18.38
CA SER A 65 -17.05 10.23 -17.70
C SER A 65 -15.64 9.68 -17.94
N PRO A 66 -14.86 9.38 -16.87
CA PRO A 66 -13.55 8.76 -17.03
C PRO A 66 -13.67 7.33 -17.56
N ASP A 67 -12.70 6.90 -18.36
CA ASP A 67 -12.62 5.51 -18.83
C ASP A 67 -12.09 4.60 -17.72
N LEU A 68 -13.03 3.93 -17.04
CA LEU A 68 -12.78 2.97 -15.97
C LEU A 68 -13.02 1.51 -16.42
N SER A 69 -13.04 1.24 -17.72
CA SER A 69 -13.39 -0.07 -18.29
C SER A 69 -12.46 -1.22 -17.85
N LEU A 70 -11.23 -0.91 -17.44
CA LEU A 70 -10.25 -1.90 -16.95
C LEU A 70 -10.43 -2.27 -15.47
N PHE A 71 -11.29 -1.56 -14.73
CA PHE A 71 -11.53 -1.81 -13.31
C PHE A 71 -12.70 -2.77 -13.13
N SER A 72 -12.42 -3.95 -12.59
CA SER A 72 -13.44 -4.98 -12.32
C SER A 72 -14.44 -4.52 -11.26
N LEU A 73 -13.99 -3.72 -10.29
CA LEU A 73 -14.84 -3.10 -9.27
C LEU A 73 -14.75 -1.58 -9.39
N VAL A 74 -15.90 -0.90 -9.47
CA VAL A 74 -15.97 0.55 -9.44
C VAL A 74 -16.85 0.96 -8.26
N GLY A 75 -16.34 1.82 -7.40
CA GLY A 75 -17.02 2.37 -6.25
C GLY A 75 -16.80 3.87 -6.11
N ASN A 76 -17.63 4.46 -5.26
CA ASN A 76 -17.66 5.88 -4.94
C ASN A 76 -17.79 6.00 -3.42
N PRO A 77 -16.77 6.53 -2.73
CA PRO A 77 -16.75 6.58 -1.27
C PRO A 77 -17.71 7.61 -0.65
N GLN A 78 -18.54 8.32 -1.43
CA GLN A 78 -19.51 9.28 -0.92
C GLN A 78 -20.56 8.63 0.00
N LYS A 79 -21.00 9.40 1.01
CA LYS A 79 -21.83 8.91 2.12
C LYS A 79 -23.21 8.40 1.69
N ASN A 80 -23.78 8.92 0.61
CA ASN A 80 -25.12 8.59 0.13
C ASN A 80 -25.14 7.55 -1.00
N VAL A 81 -23.99 6.98 -1.36
CA VAL A 81 -23.90 5.96 -2.42
C VAL A 81 -23.88 4.57 -1.79
N THR A 82 -24.79 3.70 -2.25
CA THR A 82 -25.00 2.35 -1.71
C THR A 82 -25.00 1.30 -2.83
N GLY A 83 -24.99 0.02 -2.48
CA GLY A 83 -25.10 -1.09 -3.45
C GLY A 83 -23.86 -1.34 -4.29
N GLN A 84 -22.71 -0.76 -3.91
CA GLN A 84 -21.47 -0.86 -4.68
C GLN A 84 -20.73 -2.17 -4.43
N LEU A 85 -19.89 -2.60 -5.37
CA LEU A 85 -19.09 -3.82 -5.24
C LEU A 85 -17.80 -3.62 -4.42
N ILE A 86 -17.33 -2.37 -4.29
CA ILE A 86 -16.36 -1.97 -3.27
C ILE A 86 -17.03 -0.94 -2.38
N THR A 87 -17.08 -1.23 -1.08
CA THR A 87 -17.65 -0.34 -0.07
C THR A 87 -16.58 -0.05 0.96
N ILE A 88 -16.27 1.24 1.15
CA ILE A 88 -15.40 1.71 2.22
C ILE A 88 -16.25 2.40 3.29
N PHE A 89 -16.04 2.06 4.56
CA PHE A 89 -16.73 2.63 5.70
C PHE A 89 -15.82 3.58 6.47
N TYR A 90 -16.08 4.89 6.38
CA TYR A 90 -15.39 5.87 7.23
C TYR A 90 -15.95 5.81 8.67
N ALA A 91 -15.27 6.48 9.60
CA ALA A 91 -15.60 6.53 11.04
C ALA A 91 -17.08 6.83 11.37
N ASP A 92 -17.79 7.58 10.52
CA ASP A 92 -19.19 7.97 10.71
C ASP A 92 -20.21 7.09 9.95
N ARG A 93 -19.77 5.96 9.37
CA ARG A 93 -20.58 5.13 8.45
C ARG A 93 -20.73 3.67 8.87
N LEU A 94 -20.12 3.23 9.96
CA LEU A 94 -20.25 1.85 10.43
C LEU A 94 -20.33 1.78 11.96
N GLY A 95 -21.56 1.65 12.45
CA GLY A 95 -21.82 1.53 13.88
C GLY A 95 -21.50 2.81 14.65
N TYR A 96 -21.48 2.68 15.98
CA TYR A 96 -21.06 3.74 16.89
C TYR A 96 -19.58 3.60 17.25
N TYR A 97 -18.71 3.79 16.26
CA TYR A 97 -17.25 3.74 16.47
C TYR A 97 -16.82 4.86 17.45
N PRO A 98 -16.24 4.52 18.62
CA PRO A 98 -15.76 5.51 19.58
C PRO A 98 -14.52 6.21 19.03
N HIS A 99 -14.54 7.54 18.97
CA HIS A 99 -13.37 8.32 18.54
C HIS A 99 -13.45 9.75 19.04
N ILE A 100 -12.31 10.42 19.04
CA ILE A 100 -12.19 11.86 19.28
C ILE A 100 -12.07 12.53 17.91
N ASP A 101 -12.95 13.49 17.64
CA ASP A 101 -12.91 14.26 16.40
C ASP A 101 -11.61 15.10 16.35
N GLU A 102 -10.75 14.83 15.37
CA GLU A 102 -9.39 15.39 15.30
C GLU A 102 -9.38 16.93 15.15
N ARG A 103 -10.47 17.55 14.67
CA ARG A 103 -10.57 18.99 14.48
C ARG A 103 -11.14 19.72 15.69
N THR A 104 -12.15 19.14 16.33
CA THR A 104 -12.93 19.77 17.40
C THR A 104 -12.58 19.25 18.79
N GLY A 105 -11.86 18.13 18.88
CA GLY A 105 -11.59 17.40 20.12
C GLY A 105 -12.85 16.86 20.78
N ALA A 106 -13.97 16.72 20.05
CA ALA A 106 -15.23 16.25 20.60
C ALA A 106 -15.24 14.71 20.67
N CYS A 107 -15.51 14.17 21.86
CA CYS A 107 -15.70 12.73 22.05
C CYS A 107 -16.99 12.25 21.35
N LYS A 108 -16.84 11.34 20.40
CA LYS A 108 -17.94 10.64 19.71
C LYS A 108 -18.06 9.24 20.29
N ASN A 109 -19.29 8.84 20.61
CA ASN A 109 -19.63 7.49 21.10
C ASN A 109 -18.77 7.02 22.30
N GLY A 110 -18.37 7.95 23.19
CA GLY A 110 -17.49 7.68 24.34
C GLY A 110 -16.06 8.20 24.18
N GLY A 111 -15.62 8.55 22.97
CA GLY A 111 -14.28 9.07 22.70
C GLY A 111 -13.22 7.96 22.60
N ILE A 112 -13.10 7.14 23.64
CA ILE A 112 -12.14 6.02 23.73
C ILE A 112 -12.85 4.66 23.68
N PRO A 113 -12.20 3.56 23.24
CA PRO A 113 -12.83 2.26 23.09
C PRO A 113 -13.49 1.71 24.36
N GLN A 114 -12.84 1.82 25.51
CA GLN A 114 -13.29 1.23 26.78
C GLN A 114 -14.50 1.93 27.41
N THR A 115 -14.88 3.11 26.93
CA THR A 115 -16.11 3.82 27.34
C THR A 115 -17.26 3.65 26.34
N GLY A 116 -16.97 3.11 25.16
CA GLY A 116 -17.96 2.86 24.12
C GLY A 116 -18.84 1.65 24.40
N SER A 117 -20.12 1.70 24.04
CA SER A 117 -21.03 0.56 24.14
C SER A 117 -20.92 -0.35 22.91
N LEU A 118 -20.23 -1.49 23.05
CA LEU A 118 -20.07 -2.46 21.96
C LEU A 118 -21.40 -2.97 21.42
N LYS A 119 -22.38 -3.25 22.30
CA LYS A 119 -23.72 -3.70 21.87
C LYS A 119 -24.40 -2.66 20.97
N LYS A 120 -24.50 -1.40 21.43
CA LYS A 120 -25.10 -0.32 20.61
C LYS A 120 -24.35 -0.13 19.30
N HIS A 121 -23.02 -0.27 19.32
CA HIS A 121 -22.19 -0.21 18.13
C HIS A 121 -22.59 -1.29 17.12
N LEU A 122 -22.67 -2.55 17.54
CA LEU A 122 -23.04 -3.68 16.68
C LEU A 122 -24.48 -3.58 16.16
N ASP A 123 -25.44 -3.21 17.01
CA ASP A 123 -26.85 -2.98 16.61
C ASP A 123 -26.96 -1.91 15.50
N LYS A 124 -26.12 -0.88 15.57
CA LYS A 124 -26.06 0.17 14.56
C LYS A 124 -25.29 -0.29 13.31
N ALA A 125 -24.20 -1.03 13.49
CA ALA A 125 -23.37 -1.55 12.40
C ALA A 125 -24.17 -2.52 11.52
N GLU A 126 -25.01 -3.37 12.10
CA GLU A 126 -25.92 -4.26 11.35
C GLU A 126 -26.80 -3.45 10.36
N LYS A 127 -27.40 -2.36 10.84
CA LYS A 127 -28.24 -1.48 10.01
C LYS A 127 -27.42 -0.76 8.94
N ASP A 128 -26.21 -0.30 9.26
CA ASP A 128 -25.31 0.34 8.30
C ASP A 128 -24.88 -0.61 7.19
N ILE A 129 -24.54 -1.85 7.55
CA ILE A 129 -24.18 -2.90 6.60
C ILE A 129 -25.35 -3.17 5.66
N ALA A 130 -26.56 -3.30 6.21
CA ALA A 130 -27.78 -3.49 5.40
C ALA A 130 -28.04 -2.31 4.45
N TYR A 131 -27.81 -1.07 4.90
CA TYR A 131 -28.00 0.13 4.10
C TYR A 131 -26.97 0.25 2.95
N TYR A 132 -25.68 0.13 3.25
CA TYR A 132 -24.62 0.32 2.26
C TYR A 132 -24.46 -0.88 1.31
N MET A 133 -24.72 -2.09 1.80
CA MET A 133 -24.62 -3.33 1.04
C MET A 133 -25.94 -4.10 1.13
N PRO A 134 -27.01 -3.67 0.42
CA PRO A 134 -28.32 -4.34 0.46
C PRO A 134 -28.27 -5.81 0.01
N THR A 135 -27.30 -6.18 -0.83
CA THR A 135 -27.12 -7.55 -1.34
C THR A 135 -25.76 -8.13 -0.95
N ASN A 136 -25.68 -9.46 -0.85
CA ASN A 136 -24.45 -10.21 -0.60
C ASN A 136 -23.70 -10.57 -1.90
N ASN A 137 -23.46 -9.57 -2.74
CA ASN A 137 -22.66 -9.73 -3.96
C ASN A 137 -21.18 -9.93 -3.63
N VAL A 138 -20.43 -10.55 -4.55
CA VAL A 138 -18.97 -10.63 -4.49
C VAL A 138 -18.37 -9.22 -4.53
N GLY A 139 -17.42 -8.93 -3.64
CA GLY A 139 -16.83 -7.59 -3.57
C GLY A 139 -15.91 -7.35 -2.39
N LEU A 140 -15.50 -6.10 -2.20
CA LEU A 140 -14.62 -5.66 -1.12
C LEU A 140 -15.41 -4.82 -0.11
N ALA A 141 -15.17 -5.07 1.19
CA ALA A 141 -15.73 -4.32 2.31
C ALA A 141 -14.60 -3.85 3.22
N VAL A 142 -14.27 -2.57 3.11
CA VAL A 142 -13.09 -1.97 3.73
C VAL A 142 -13.52 -1.07 4.87
N ILE A 143 -13.01 -1.31 6.08
CA ILE A 143 -13.29 -0.46 7.24
C ILE A 143 -12.13 0.52 7.41
N ASP A 144 -12.43 1.80 7.36
CA ASP A 144 -11.48 2.89 7.39
C ASP A 144 -11.60 3.69 8.70
N TRP A 145 -11.03 3.10 9.75
CA TRP A 145 -10.98 3.64 11.10
C TRP A 145 -9.54 4.02 11.44
N GLU A 146 -9.19 5.27 11.18
CA GLU A 146 -7.83 5.78 11.37
C GLU A 146 -7.64 6.54 12.69
N ASN A 147 -8.72 6.84 13.42
CA ASN A 147 -8.70 7.75 14.56
C ASN A 147 -7.77 7.27 15.68
N TRP A 148 -7.80 5.99 16.02
CA TRP A 148 -6.89 5.32 16.95
C TRP A 148 -6.41 3.98 16.40
N ARG A 149 -5.33 3.44 16.98
CA ARG A 149 -4.75 2.14 16.62
C ARG A 149 -4.97 1.16 17.77
N PRO A 150 -5.22 -0.14 17.51
CA PRO A 150 -5.55 -1.10 18.56
C PRO A 150 -4.37 -1.43 19.48
N THR A 151 -3.14 -1.11 19.06
CA THR A 151 -1.93 -1.24 19.88
C THR A 151 -1.64 0.08 20.57
N TRP A 152 -1.58 0.08 21.90
CA TRP A 152 -1.38 1.25 22.75
C TRP A 152 -0.18 2.08 22.30
N GLU A 153 0.99 1.45 22.13
CA GLU A 153 2.24 2.14 21.80
C GLU A 153 2.24 2.74 20.40
N ARG A 154 1.28 2.35 19.54
CA ARG A 154 1.15 2.95 18.21
C ARG A 154 0.33 4.24 18.25
N ASN A 155 -0.36 4.56 19.34
CA ASN A 155 -1.07 5.82 19.50
C ASN A 155 -0.11 6.95 19.91
N TRP A 156 0.97 7.13 19.14
CA TRP A 156 1.84 8.30 19.26
C TRP A 156 1.20 9.54 18.61
N LYS A 157 1.78 10.72 18.87
CA LYS A 157 1.33 12.00 18.32
C LYS A 157 0.94 11.94 16.84
N PRO A 158 -0.23 12.47 16.45
CA PRO A 158 -1.19 13.23 17.28
C PRO A 158 -2.26 12.35 17.98
N LYS A 159 -2.06 11.03 18.06
CA LYS A 159 -3.03 10.07 18.64
C LYS A 159 -2.76 9.76 20.11
N ASP A 160 -1.79 10.43 20.73
CA ASP A 160 -1.49 10.35 22.16
C ASP A 160 -2.65 10.81 23.03
N VAL A 161 -3.56 11.64 22.50
CA VAL A 161 -4.83 11.99 23.17
C VAL A 161 -5.64 10.76 23.62
N TYR A 162 -5.58 9.63 22.89
CA TYR A 162 -6.26 8.41 23.31
C TYR A 162 -5.59 7.77 24.53
N GLN A 163 -4.28 7.94 24.68
CA GLN A 163 -3.56 7.49 25.86
C GLN A 163 -3.92 8.38 27.06
N ASP A 164 -3.86 9.70 26.87
CA ASP A 164 -4.15 10.70 27.90
C ASP A 164 -5.57 10.54 28.46
N GLU A 165 -6.57 10.51 27.59
CA GLU A 165 -7.99 10.36 27.97
C GLU A 165 -8.25 9.01 28.65
N SER A 166 -7.54 7.95 28.24
CA SER A 166 -7.65 6.64 28.89
C SER A 166 -7.08 6.64 30.31
N ILE A 167 -5.95 7.32 30.52
CA ILE A 167 -5.32 7.45 31.84
C ILE A 167 -6.18 8.32 32.75
N GLU A 168 -6.66 9.46 32.24
CA GLU A 168 -7.53 10.37 32.99
C GLU A 168 -8.81 9.65 33.42
N PHE A 169 -9.44 8.89 32.52
CA PHE A 169 -10.62 8.10 32.85
C PHE A 169 -10.38 7.16 34.04
N VAL A 170 -9.24 6.45 34.07
CA VAL A 170 -8.90 5.54 35.18
C VAL A 170 -8.66 6.31 36.48
N LEU A 171 -7.94 7.43 36.43
CA LEU A 171 -7.70 8.27 37.61
C LEU A 171 -8.99 8.83 38.19
N GLN A 172 -9.95 9.23 37.35
CA GLN A 172 -11.26 9.71 37.78
C GLN A 172 -12.10 8.61 38.47
N GLN A 173 -11.90 7.34 38.11
CA GLN A 173 -12.57 6.20 38.78
C GLN A 173 -11.92 5.85 40.12
N ASN A 174 -10.62 6.11 40.29
CA ASN A 174 -9.92 5.87 41.55
C ASN A 174 -8.77 6.86 41.76
N LEU A 175 -9.04 7.89 42.58
CA LEU A 175 -8.10 8.97 42.90
C LEU A 175 -6.89 8.54 43.74
N HIS A 176 -6.86 7.30 44.24
CA HIS A 176 -5.73 6.76 45.00
C HIS A 176 -4.64 6.14 44.11
N LEU A 177 -4.92 5.92 42.83
CA LEU A 177 -3.94 5.35 41.91
C LEU A 177 -2.85 6.37 41.60
N THR A 178 -1.60 5.91 41.55
CA THR A 178 -0.53 6.67 40.93
C THR A 178 -0.71 6.74 39.42
N PHE A 179 -0.06 7.71 38.77
CA PHE A 179 -0.07 7.82 37.32
C PHE A 179 0.44 6.56 36.60
N GLU A 180 1.46 5.89 37.15
CA GLU A 180 2.02 4.66 36.57
C GLU A 180 1.02 3.48 36.66
N GLU A 181 0.36 3.32 37.81
CA GLU A 181 -0.67 2.29 37.99
C GLU A 181 -1.87 2.53 37.08
N ALA A 182 -2.34 3.78 37.02
CA ALA A 182 -3.42 4.18 36.12
C ALA A 182 -3.05 3.94 34.65
N THR A 183 -1.81 4.20 34.25
CA THR A 183 -1.32 3.95 32.88
C THR A 183 -1.34 2.47 32.53
N LYS A 184 -0.94 1.58 33.45
CA LYS A 184 -0.98 0.13 33.22
C LYS A 184 -2.40 -0.38 33.03
N ILE A 185 -3.35 0.11 33.84
CA ILE A 185 -4.77 -0.23 33.74
C ILE A 185 -5.36 0.32 32.44
N ALA A 186 -5.15 1.62 32.16
CA ALA A 186 -5.63 2.30 30.97
C ALA A 186 -5.19 1.61 29.68
N LYS A 187 -3.92 1.19 29.60
CA LYS A 187 -3.40 0.40 28.49
C LYS A 187 -4.17 -0.91 28.32
N ALA A 188 -4.30 -1.69 29.38
CA ALA A 188 -4.96 -3.00 29.31
C ALA A 188 -6.43 -2.88 28.88
N ASP A 189 -7.15 -1.91 29.44
CA ASP A 189 -8.56 -1.65 29.12
C ASP A 189 -8.75 -1.15 27.70
N PHE A 190 -7.90 -0.21 27.26
CA PHE A 190 -7.91 0.32 25.91
C PHE A 190 -7.69 -0.79 24.87
N GLU A 191 -6.61 -1.59 25.00
CA GLU A 191 -6.29 -2.63 24.01
C GLU A 191 -7.35 -3.74 23.99
N LYS A 192 -7.89 -4.12 25.16
CA LYS A 192 -8.98 -5.10 25.27
C LYS A 192 -10.24 -4.60 24.56
N ALA A 193 -10.63 -3.35 24.81
CA ALA A 193 -11.82 -2.76 24.19
C ALA A 193 -11.61 -2.53 22.69
N ALA A 194 -10.46 -2.01 22.27
CA ALA A 194 -10.10 -1.80 20.87
C ALA A 194 -10.16 -3.12 20.08
N LYS A 195 -9.58 -4.20 20.62
CA LYS A 195 -9.71 -5.54 20.06
C LYS A 195 -11.17 -5.97 19.92
N SER A 196 -11.98 -5.79 20.98
CA SER A 196 -13.38 -6.20 20.96
C SER A 196 -14.19 -5.46 19.90
N PHE A 197 -14.04 -4.14 19.79
CA PHE A 197 -14.69 -3.34 18.76
C PHE A 197 -14.28 -3.77 17.35
N MET A 198 -12.98 -3.92 17.09
CA MET A 198 -12.52 -4.26 15.74
C MET A 198 -12.88 -5.70 15.35
N GLN A 199 -12.69 -6.66 16.26
CA GLN A 199 -12.91 -8.07 15.97
C GLN A 199 -14.41 -8.39 15.81
N GLU A 200 -15.26 -7.92 16.72
CA GLU A 200 -16.70 -8.21 16.64
C GLU A 200 -17.37 -7.52 15.45
N THR A 201 -16.86 -6.36 15.01
CA THR A 201 -17.32 -5.71 13.77
C THR A 201 -17.01 -6.55 12.54
N LEU A 202 -15.80 -7.13 12.45
CA LEU A 202 -15.44 -8.03 11.34
C LEU A 202 -16.30 -9.31 11.35
N LYS A 203 -16.52 -9.91 12.53
CA LYS A 203 -17.42 -11.07 12.67
C LYS A 203 -18.82 -10.77 12.17
N LEU A 204 -19.38 -9.64 12.60
CA LEU A 204 -20.71 -9.19 12.16
C LEU A 204 -20.75 -8.98 10.64
N GLY A 205 -19.74 -8.29 10.09
CA GLY A 205 -19.61 -8.08 8.65
C GLY A 205 -19.61 -9.38 7.86
N LYS A 206 -18.78 -10.35 8.27
CA LYS A 206 -18.67 -11.67 7.64
C LYS A 206 -19.95 -12.49 7.76
N LEU A 207 -20.62 -12.43 8.91
CA LEU A 207 -21.89 -13.10 9.14
C LEU A 207 -22.97 -12.57 8.19
N LEU A 208 -23.08 -11.25 8.07
CA LEU A 208 -24.12 -10.61 7.26
C LEU A 208 -23.81 -10.64 5.77
N ARG A 209 -22.53 -10.53 5.38
CA ARG A 209 -22.07 -10.44 3.99
C ARG A 209 -20.86 -11.35 3.74
N PRO A 210 -21.04 -12.69 3.74
CA PRO A 210 -19.94 -13.65 3.61
C PRO A 210 -19.26 -13.64 2.23
N ASN A 211 -19.89 -13.08 1.19
CA ASN A 211 -19.27 -12.97 -0.15
C ASN A 211 -18.44 -11.68 -0.30
N ARG A 212 -18.43 -10.81 0.73
CA ARG A 212 -17.59 -9.62 0.77
C ARG A 212 -16.30 -9.95 1.50
N LEU A 213 -15.19 -9.48 0.95
CA LEU A 213 -13.90 -9.55 1.63
C LEU A 213 -13.76 -8.37 2.58
N TRP A 214 -13.75 -8.67 3.87
CA TRP A 214 -13.66 -7.76 5.00
C TRP A 214 -12.23 -7.59 5.52
N GLY A 215 -11.86 -6.34 5.79
CA GLY A 215 -10.60 -5.99 6.42
C GLY A 215 -10.50 -4.50 6.70
N TYR A 216 -9.49 -4.11 7.47
CA TYR A 216 -9.23 -2.71 7.81
C TYR A 216 -8.23 -2.09 6.84
N TYR A 217 -8.55 -0.89 6.34
CA TYR A 217 -7.60 -0.05 5.62
C TYR A 217 -6.39 0.26 6.50
N LEU A 218 -5.21 0.39 5.86
CA LEU A 218 -3.86 0.49 6.44
C LEU A 218 -3.25 -0.80 6.99
N PHE A 219 -4.03 -1.84 7.28
CA PHE A 219 -3.50 -3.00 8.00
C PHE A 219 -3.02 -4.12 7.06
N PRO A 220 -1.79 -4.66 7.28
CA PRO A 220 -0.79 -4.20 8.24
C PRO A 220 -0.04 -2.94 7.77
N ASP A 221 0.43 -2.14 8.72
CA ASP A 221 1.39 -1.05 8.44
C ASP A 221 2.81 -1.50 8.84
N CYS A 222 3.80 -1.00 8.09
CA CYS A 222 5.23 -1.25 8.22
C CYS A 222 5.96 -0.09 8.95
N TYR A 223 5.35 1.10 9.00
CA TYR A 223 5.89 2.35 9.57
C TYR A 223 7.29 2.77 9.07
N ASN A 224 7.64 2.36 7.85
CA ASN A 224 8.91 2.59 7.16
C ASN A 224 9.00 3.94 6.45
N ARG A 225 8.66 5.04 7.15
CA ARG A 225 8.56 6.40 6.56
C ARG A 225 9.83 7.25 6.69
N GLN A 226 10.93 6.70 7.23
CA GLN A 226 12.18 7.43 7.47
C GLN A 226 13.06 7.50 6.20
N TYR A 227 12.45 7.69 5.03
CA TYR A 227 13.12 7.66 3.72
C TYR A 227 14.08 8.82 3.45
N ASN A 228 14.15 9.81 4.36
CA ASN A 228 15.15 10.88 4.30
C ASN A 228 16.46 10.50 5.03
N GLN A 229 16.50 9.36 5.74
CA GLN A 229 17.69 8.93 6.45
C GLN A 229 18.69 8.25 5.49
N PRO A 230 20.01 8.50 5.58
CA PRO A 230 21.01 7.88 4.70
C PRO A 230 21.01 6.36 4.72
N SER A 231 20.67 5.74 5.86
CA SER A 231 20.62 4.29 6.06
C SER A 231 19.28 3.65 5.67
N TYR A 232 18.38 4.39 5.02
CA TYR A 232 17.06 3.89 4.67
C TYR A 232 17.12 2.73 3.67
N ASN A 233 16.66 1.56 4.11
CA ASN A 233 16.53 0.35 3.28
C ASN A 233 15.07 -0.09 3.07
N GLY A 234 14.11 0.71 3.57
CA GLY A 234 12.68 0.43 3.49
C GLY A 234 12.14 -0.64 4.44
N SER A 235 13.00 -1.40 5.14
CA SER A 235 12.59 -2.50 6.01
C SER A 235 11.63 -2.05 7.10
N CYS A 236 10.62 -2.88 7.39
CA CYS A 236 9.81 -2.69 8.60
C CYS A 236 10.69 -2.94 9.82
N PHE A 237 10.64 -2.06 10.81
CA PHE A 237 11.38 -2.27 12.05
C PHE A 237 10.94 -3.56 12.74
N ASP A 238 11.87 -4.24 13.42
CA ASP A 238 11.56 -5.51 14.11
C ASP A 238 10.49 -5.35 15.18
N VAL A 239 10.44 -4.19 15.84
CA VAL A 239 9.36 -3.87 16.79
C VAL A 239 8.00 -3.81 16.11
N GLU A 240 7.93 -3.31 14.87
CA GLU A 240 6.67 -3.22 14.13
C GLU A 240 6.21 -4.58 13.60
N LYS A 241 7.15 -5.43 13.17
CA LYS A 241 6.82 -6.83 12.84
C LYS A 241 6.26 -7.57 14.05
N ARG A 242 6.90 -7.46 15.23
CA ARG A 242 6.40 -8.06 16.48
C ARG A 242 5.02 -7.53 16.89
N ARG A 243 4.78 -6.23 16.72
CA ARG A 243 3.46 -5.62 16.98
C ARG A 243 2.41 -6.13 16.00
N ASN A 244 2.77 -6.34 14.73
CA ASN A 244 1.88 -6.98 13.76
C ASN A 244 1.63 -8.45 14.13
N ASP A 245 2.64 -9.19 14.59
CA ASP A 245 2.47 -10.57 15.08
C ASP A 245 1.48 -10.64 16.26
N ALA A 246 1.52 -9.67 17.17
CA ALA A 246 0.60 -9.56 18.30
C ALA A 246 -0.86 -9.21 17.92
N LEU A 247 -1.11 -8.83 16.66
CA LEU A 247 -2.45 -8.61 16.10
C LEU A 247 -3.01 -9.86 15.40
N ASP A 248 -2.56 -11.06 15.79
CA ASP A 248 -3.00 -12.34 15.19
C ASP A 248 -4.53 -12.49 15.10
N TRP A 249 -5.25 -12.00 16.12
CA TRP A 249 -6.69 -11.96 16.19
C TRP A 249 -7.34 -11.16 15.06
N LEU A 250 -6.68 -10.11 14.58
CA LEU A 250 -7.15 -9.28 13.47
C LEU A 250 -6.98 -10.01 12.15
N TRP A 251 -5.81 -10.63 11.94
CA TRP A 251 -5.50 -11.38 10.72
C TRP A 251 -6.38 -12.62 10.58
N LYS A 252 -6.60 -13.36 11.67
CA LYS A 252 -7.47 -14.54 11.69
C LYS A 252 -8.94 -14.22 11.44
N GLU A 253 -9.39 -13.03 11.86
CA GLU A 253 -10.76 -12.61 11.64
C GLU A 253 -10.98 -11.98 10.25
N SER A 254 -9.97 -11.33 9.69
CA SER A 254 -10.03 -10.72 8.34
C SER A 254 -10.23 -11.75 7.24
N THR A 255 -10.79 -11.30 6.10
CA THR A 255 -10.91 -12.11 4.88
C THR A 255 -10.15 -11.49 3.69
N ALA A 256 -9.57 -10.30 3.87
CA ALA A 256 -8.56 -9.69 3.01
C ALA A 256 -7.70 -8.69 3.80
N LEU A 257 -6.53 -8.33 3.25
CA LEU A 257 -5.66 -7.28 3.79
C LEU A 257 -5.63 -6.07 2.86
N TYR A 258 -5.58 -4.86 3.44
CA TYR A 258 -5.67 -3.60 2.73
C TYR A 258 -4.54 -2.61 3.11
N PRO A 259 -3.26 -2.98 2.87
CA PRO A 259 -2.14 -2.10 3.15
C PRO A 259 -2.17 -0.87 2.22
N SER A 260 -1.87 0.31 2.76
CA SER A 260 -1.70 1.53 1.95
C SER A 260 -0.24 1.72 1.57
N ILE A 261 0.04 2.07 0.31
CA ILE A 261 1.38 2.39 -0.18
C ILE A 261 1.44 3.78 -0.84
N TYR A 262 0.59 4.69 -0.39
CA TYR A 262 0.51 6.02 -1.01
C TYR A 262 1.85 6.75 -0.99
N LEU A 263 2.22 7.33 -2.12
CA LEU A 263 3.48 8.08 -2.26
C LEU A 263 3.30 9.54 -1.87
N ASN A 264 4.28 10.05 -1.14
CA ASN A 264 4.52 11.47 -0.95
C ASN A 264 5.46 11.99 -2.05
N THR A 265 5.42 13.28 -2.40
CA THR A 265 6.27 13.84 -3.47
C THR A 265 7.76 13.67 -3.24
N LYS A 266 8.23 13.49 -2.00
CA LYS A 266 9.63 13.13 -1.68
C LYS A 266 10.06 11.77 -2.24
N LEU A 267 9.12 10.88 -2.53
CA LEU A 267 9.36 9.57 -3.13
C LEU A 267 9.16 9.58 -4.66
N LYS A 268 8.82 10.73 -5.27
CA LYS A 268 8.53 10.80 -6.70
C LYS A 268 9.72 10.30 -7.53
N SER A 269 9.46 9.30 -8.37
CA SER A 269 10.41 8.72 -9.33
C SER A 269 11.75 8.35 -8.68
N SER A 270 11.72 7.89 -7.44
CA SER A 270 12.92 7.68 -6.61
C SER A 270 13.12 6.20 -6.25
N PRO A 271 14.38 5.72 -6.13
CA PRO A 271 14.66 4.36 -5.66
C PRO A 271 14.10 4.06 -4.26
N GLN A 272 13.97 5.08 -3.40
CA GLN A 272 13.38 4.95 -2.07
C GLN A 272 11.90 4.58 -2.14
N ALA A 273 11.17 4.97 -3.21
CA ALA A 273 9.79 4.55 -3.41
C ALA A 273 9.67 3.04 -3.52
N VAL A 274 10.58 2.41 -4.28
CA VAL A 274 10.61 0.95 -4.43
C VAL A 274 10.81 0.28 -3.06
N LEU A 275 11.78 0.75 -2.27
CA LEU A 275 12.05 0.21 -0.94
C LEU A 275 10.85 0.41 0.01
N PHE A 276 10.21 1.57 -0.04
CA PHE A 276 9.02 1.88 0.73
C PHE A 276 7.86 0.92 0.42
N VAL A 277 7.55 0.75 -0.86
CA VAL A 277 6.44 -0.09 -1.32
C VAL A 277 6.73 -1.57 -1.08
N ARG A 278 7.90 -2.04 -1.50
CA ARG A 278 8.33 -3.45 -1.42
C ARG A 278 8.09 -4.03 -0.04
N ASN A 279 8.60 -3.34 0.98
CA ASN A 279 8.55 -3.83 2.35
C ASN A 279 7.13 -3.78 2.96
N ARG A 280 6.28 -2.83 2.55
CA ARG A 280 4.87 -2.79 2.96
C ARG A 280 4.07 -3.93 2.36
N VAL A 281 4.30 -4.24 1.09
CA VAL A 281 3.67 -5.38 0.41
C VAL A 281 4.18 -6.69 1.00
N GLN A 282 5.49 -6.83 1.24
CA GLN A 282 6.07 -8.01 1.89
C GLN A 282 5.48 -8.26 3.27
N GLU A 283 5.30 -7.23 4.09
CA GLU A 283 4.69 -7.38 5.41
C GLU A 283 3.23 -7.83 5.31
N ALA A 284 2.47 -7.32 4.35
CA ALA A 284 1.11 -7.79 4.09
C ALA A 284 1.07 -9.26 3.61
N ILE A 285 1.98 -9.66 2.73
CA ILE A 285 2.11 -11.07 2.30
C ILE A 285 2.54 -11.98 3.45
N ARG A 286 3.35 -11.48 4.39
CA ARG A 286 3.70 -12.21 5.62
C ARG A 286 2.48 -12.40 6.52
N MET A 287 1.70 -11.35 6.73
CA MET A 287 0.49 -11.38 7.56
C MET A 287 -0.66 -12.19 6.96
N SER A 288 -0.75 -12.27 5.63
CA SER A 288 -1.82 -13.05 4.98
C SER A 288 -1.78 -14.54 5.30
N LYS A 289 -0.60 -15.05 5.69
CA LYS A 289 -0.36 -16.48 5.98
C LYS A 289 -0.63 -16.87 7.44
N ILE A 290 -0.91 -15.90 8.32
CA ILE A 290 -1.05 -16.15 9.77
C ILE A 290 -2.22 -17.08 10.08
N ALA A 291 -3.37 -16.91 9.42
CA ALA A 291 -4.53 -17.76 9.66
C ALA A 291 -4.31 -19.19 9.12
N ASN A 292 -3.77 -19.30 7.90
CA ASN A 292 -3.47 -20.57 7.26
C ASN A 292 -2.45 -20.38 6.13
N VAL A 293 -1.26 -20.97 6.26
CA VAL A 293 -0.19 -20.90 5.26
C VAL A 293 -0.61 -21.53 3.91
N LYS A 294 -1.52 -22.52 3.91
CA LYS A 294 -2.04 -23.16 2.68
C LYS A 294 -3.22 -22.43 2.04
N SER A 295 -3.79 -21.45 2.75
CA SER A 295 -4.89 -20.61 2.27
C SER A 295 -4.70 -19.17 2.73
N PRO A 296 -3.68 -18.46 2.23
CA PRO A 296 -3.40 -17.10 2.65
C PRO A 296 -4.52 -16.14 2.25
N LEU A 297 -4.69 -15.05 3.01
CA LEU A 297 -5.63 -13.98 2.67
C LEU A 297 -5.22 -13.26 1.38
N PRO A 298 -6.17 -12.84 0.53
CA PRO A 298 -5.86 -11.96 -0.57
C PRO A 298 -5.40 -10.58 -0.07
N VAL A 299 -4.41 -10.01 -0.76
CA VAL A 299 -3.84 -8.69 -0.43
C VAL A 299 -4.22 -7.70 -1.53
N PHE A 300 -5.04 -6.71 -1.19
CA PHE A 300 -5.44 -5.63 -2.09
C PHE A 300 -4.77 -4.33 -1.68
N VAL A 301 -3.78 -3.92 -2.45
CA VAL A 301 -2.90 -2.80 -2.09
C VAL A 301 -3.57 -1.48 -2.46
N TYR A 302 -3.69 -0.58 -1.49
CA TYR A 302 -4.25 0.76 -1.70
C TYR A 302 -3.20 1.70 -2.29
N VAL A 303 -3.54 2.26 -3.45
CA VAL A 303 -2.73 3.23 -4.22
C VAL A 303 -3.57 4.48 -4.51
N ARG A 304 -2.92 5.63 -4.63
CA ARG A 304 -3.55 6.86 -5.14
C ARG A 304 -3.03 7.16 -6.54
N PRO A 305 -3.86 7.73 -7.44
CA PRO A 305 -3.38 8.19 -8.74
C PRO A 305 -2.54 9.47 -8.62
N VAL A 306 -2.54 10.11 -7.44
CA VAL A 306 -1.85 11.37 -7.13
C VAL A 306 -1.07 11.26 -5.82
N PHE A 307 -0.08 12.14 -5.61
CA PHE A 307 0.69 12.18 -4.37
C PHE A 307 -0.15 12.60 -3.15
N THR A 308 0.22 12.12 -1.95
CA THR A 308 -0.51 12.38 -0.71
C THR A 308 -0.54 13.85 -0.32
N ASP A 309 0.60 14.52 -0.49
CA ASP A 309 0.88 15.92 -0.18
C ASP A 309 0.64 16.87 -1.36
N MET A 310 0.32 16.34 -2.55
CA MET A 310 0.05 17.15 -3.73
C MET A 310 -1.06 16.52 -4.59
N SER A 311 -2.31 16.73 -4.20
CA SER A 311 -3.48 16.05 -4.79
C SER A 311 -3.81 16.42 -6.24
N SER A 312 -3.12 17.38 -6.84
CA SER A 312 -3.23 17.74 -8.27
C SER A 312 -2.16 17.10 -9.15
N LYS A 313 -1.16 16.45 -8.55
CA LYS A 313 -0.01 15.88 -9.28
C LYS A 313 -0.16 14.37 -9.37
N PHE A 314 -0.39 13.89 -10.59
CA PHE A 314 -0.52 12.47 -10.88
C PHE A 314 0.82 11.73 -10.81
N LEU A 315 0.76 10.45 -10.45
CA LEU A 315 1.91 9.54 -10.43
C LEU A 315 2.42 9.33 -11.87
N SER A 316 3.72 9.50 -12.09
CA SER A 316 4.34 9.21 -13.39
C SER A 316 4.39 7.71 -13.68
N GLN A 317 4.77 7.32 -14.90
CA GLN A 317 4.98 5.90 -15.22
C GLN A 317 6.03 5.25 -14.30
N ASP A 318 7.11 5.95 -13.96
CA ASP A 318 8.11 5.45 -13.01
C ASP A 318 7.52 5.21 -11.62
N ASP A 319 6.64 6.11 -11.16
CA ASP A 319 5.92 5.94 -9.90
C ASP A 319 4.97 4.73 -9.95
N LEU A 320 4.32 4.48 -11.10
CA LEU A 320 3.48 3.29 -11.30
C LEU A 320 4.31 2.00 -11.28
N VAL A 321 5.51 2.00 -11.87
CA VAL A 321 6.47 0.88 -11.74
C VAL A 321 6.82 0.64 -10.28
N ASN A 322 7.15 1.70 -9.54
CA ASN A 322 7.57 1.60 -8.14
C ASN A 322 6.42 1.29 -7.16
N THR A 323 5.16 1.33 -7.61
CA THR A 323 3.98 1.05 -6.78
C THR A 323 3.24 -0.19 -7.24
N ILE A 324 2.52 -0.07 -8.35
CA ILE A 324 1.73 -1.14 -8.95
C ILE A 324 2.63 -2.27 -9.43
N GLY A 325 3.66 -1.95 -10.23
CA GLY A 325 4.59 -2.95 -10.75
C GLY A 325 5.25 -3.75 -9.64
N GLU A 326 5.72 -3.04 -8.61
CA GLU A 326 6.29 -3.63 -7.40
C GLU A 326 5.29 -4.56 -6.69
N SER A 327 4.05 -4.13 -6.51
CA SER A 327 3.01 -4.91 -5.82
C SER A 327 2.67 -6.20 -6.57
N ILE A 328 2.49 -6.13 -7.89
CA ILE A 328 2.13 -7.29 -8.73
C ILE A 328 3.28 -8.30 -8.79
N ALA A 329 4.52 -7.83 -8.92
CA ALA A 329 5.70 -8.70 -8.96
C ALA A 329 5.92 -9.46 -7.64
N LEU A 330 5.46 -8.91 -6.52
CA LEU A 330 5.52 -9.55 -5.20
C LEU A 330 4.33 -10.48 -4.89
N GLY A 331 3.33 -10.55 -5.78
CA GLY A 331 2.18 -11.44 -5.63
C GLY A 331 0.97 -10.83 -4.92
N ALA A 332 0.80 -9.51 -4.92
CA ALA A 332 -0.46 -8.89 -4.49
C ALA A 332 -1.65 -9.42 -5.33
N SER A 333 -2.80 -9.62 -4.69
CA SER A 333 -4.02 -10.12 -5.33
C SER A 333 -4.75 -9.04 -6.15
N GLY A 334 -4.42 -7.77 -5.93
CA GLY A 334 -4.98 -6.67 -6.70
C GLY A 334 -4.62 -5.30 -6.14
N ILE A 335 -5.12 -4.27 -6.79
CA ILE A 335 -4.91 -2.86 -6.47
C ILE A 335 -6.25 -2.17 -6.25
N VAL A 336 -6.36 -1.41 -5.17
CA VAL A 336 -7.44 -0.45 -4.95
C VAL A 336 -6.92 0.96 -5.23
N MET A 337 -7.38 1.56 -6.32
CA MET A 337 -7.08 2.93 -6.69
C MET A 337 -8.06 3.87 -5.99
N TRP A 338 -7.63 4.49 -4.89
CA TRP A 338 -8.45 5.40 -4.10
C TRP A 338 -8.20 6.86 -4.47
N GLY A 339 -9.22 7.68 -4.38
CA GLY A 339 -9.12 9.11 -4.65
C GLY A 339 -10.17 9.94 -3.92
N SER A 340 -9.79 11.16 -3.53
CA SER A 340 -10.72 12.12 -2.95
C SER A 340 -11.49 12.87 -4.03
N PHE A 341 -12.48 13.66 -3.61
CA PHE A 341 -13.27 14.53 -4.50
C PHE A 341 -12.44 15.54 -5.29
N ASN A 342 -11.18 15.81 -4.91
CA ASN A 342 -10.29 16.68 -5.68
C ASN A 342 -10.07 16.21 -7.13
N LEU A 343 -10.16 14.90 -7.38
CA LEU A 343 -10.00 14.32 -8.72
C LEU A 343 -11.14 14.69 -9.67
N SER A 344 -12.32 15.04 -9.15
CA SER A 344 -13.51 15.31 -9.94
C SER A 344 -14.11 16.69 -9.70
N ARG A 345 -13.60 17.46 -8.74
CA ARG A 345 -14.18 18.73 -8.26
C ARG A 345 -14.48 19.76 -9.36
N THR A 346 -13.65 19.83 -10.40
CA THR A 346 -13.80 20.83 -11.48
C THR A 346 -13.68 20.17 -12.84
N ARG A 347 -14.19 20.83 -13.88
CA ARG A 347 -14.01 20.41 -15.28
C ARG A 347 -12.53 20.16 -15.60
N GLN A 348 -11.64 21.03 -15.14
CA GLN A 348 -10.20 20.85 -15.34
C GLN A 348 -9.65 19.61 -14.61
N SER A 349 -10.08 19.34 -13.38
CA SER A 349 -9.70 18.10 -12.68
C SER A 349 -10.15 16.86 -13.45
N CYS A 350 -11.38 16.86 -13.98
CA CYS A 350 -11.92 15.77 -14.79
C CYS A 350 -11.16 15.60 -16.11
N MET A 351 -10.81 16.70 -16.79
CA MET A 351 -9.95 16.68 -17.98
C MET A 351 -8.57 16.07 -17.68
N ASN A 352 -7.93 16.52 -16.60
CA ASN A 352 -6.61 16.02 -16.20
C ASN A 352 -6.67 14.54 -15.83
N LEU A 353 -7.70 14.11 -15.10
CA LEU A 353 -7.93 12.70 -14.78
C LEU A 353 -8.15 11.87 -16.04
N GLY A 354 -9.04 12.31 -16.93
CA GLY A 354 -9.31 11.60 -18.19
C GLY A 354 -8.05 11.45 -19.03
N ASN A 355 -7.24 12.51 -19.15
CA ASN A 355 -5.95 12.45 -19.83
C ASN A 355 -5.00 11.46 -19.15
N TYR A 356 -4.87 11.53 -17.83
CA TYR A 356 -4.00 10.63 -17.06
C TYR A 356 -4.36 9.15 -17.21
N LEU A 357 -5.66 8.84 -17.10
CA LEU A 357 -6.16 7.48 -17.31
C LEU A 357 -5.82 7.01 -18.72
N ASN A 358 -6.11 7.85 -19.72
CA ASN A 358 -5.99 7.45 -21.11
C ASN A 358 -4.54 7.26 -21.58
N THR A 359 -3.61 8.08 -21.09
CA THR A 359 -2.23 8.13 -21.60
C THR A 359 -1.21 7.43 -20.72
N ILE A 360 -1.48 7.26 -19.42
CA ILE A 360 -0.51 6.69 -18.46
C ILE A 360 -1.09 5.47 -17.76
N LEU A 361 -2.18 5.63 -17.00
CA LEU A 361 -2.63 4.56 -16.10
C LEU A 361 -3.20 3.34 -16.85
N ASN A 362 -4.14 3.54 -17.78
CA ASN A 362 -4.78 2.43 -18.49
C ASN A 362 -3.77 1.64 -19.36
N PRO A 363 -2.88 2.29 -20.15
CA PRO A 363 -1.79 1.58 -20.83
C PRO A 363 -0.89 0.78 -19.88
N TYR A 364 -0.57 1.34 -18.71
CA TYR A 364 0.24 0.64 -17.71
C TYR A 364 -0.49 -0.57 -17.10
N ILE A 365 -1.77 -0.45 -16.78
CA ILE A 365 -2.63 -1.55 -16.30
C ILE A 365 -2.65 -2.69 -17.34
N ILE A 366 -2.81 -2.36 -18.62
CA ILE A 366 -2.80 -3.34 -19.71
C ILE A 366 -1.46 -4.07 -19.77
N ASN A 367 -0.36 -3.31 -19.73
CA ASN A 367 1.00 -3.85 -19.77
C ASN A 367 1.23 -4.87 -18.65
N VAL A 368 1.07 -4.44 -17.39
CA VAL A 368 1.39 -5.29 -16.23
C VAL A 368 0.46 -6.49 -16.13
N THR A 369 -0.83 -6.31 -16.45
CA THR A 369 -1.82 -7.39 -16.31
C THR A 369 -1.63 -8.46 -17.39
N LEU A 370 -1.43 -8.10 -18.66
CA LEU A 370 -1.20 -9.08 -19.72
C LEU A 370 0.11 -9.84 -19.51
N ALA A 371 1.18 -9.16 -19.10
CA ALA A 371 2.45 -9.81 -18.77
C ALA A 371 2.29 -10.82 -17.62
N ALA A 372 1.55 -10.46 -16.58
CA ALA A 372 1.32 -11.33 -15.45
C ALA A 372 0.38 -12.51 -15.79
N LYS A 373 -0.66 -12.29 -16.62
CA LYS A 373 -1.52 -13.38 -17.14
C LYS A 373 -0.73 -14.34 -18.03
N MET A 374 0.11 -13.82 -18.92
CA MET A 374 1.00 -14.63 -19.75
C MET A 374 1.93 -15.48 -18.89
N CYS A 375 2.54 -14.89 -17.86
CA CYS A 375 3.37 -15.62 -16.91
C CYS A 375 2.57 -16.71 -16.18
N SER A 376 1.37 -16.41 -15.69
CA SER A 376 0.49 -17.39 -15.04
C SER A 376 0.11 -18.56 -15.97
N GLN A 377 -0.26 -18.29 -17.21
CA GLN A 377 -0.60 -19.34 -18.17
C GLN A 377 0.60 -20.26 -18.46
N VAL A 378 1.77 -19.65 -18.67
CA VAL A 378 3.01 -20.34 -19.05
C VAL A 378 3.58 -21.16 -17.88
N PHE A 379 3.66 -20.58 -16.68
CA PHE A 379 4.38 -21.17 -15.55
C PHE A 379 3.48 -21.78 -14.47
N CYS A 380 2.25 -21.29 -14.36
CA CYS A 380 1.28 -21.74 -13.36
C CYS A 380 0.14 -22.58 -13.92
N GLN A 381 0.03 -22.72 -15.25
CA GLN A 381 -1.14 -23.34 -15.90
C GLN A 381 -2.45 -22.66 -15.46
N GLU A 382 -2.41 -21.35 -15.25
CA GLU A 382 -3.55 -20.54 -14.78
C GLU A 382 -4.04 -20.92 -13.36
N LYS A 383 -3.27 -21.74 -12.63
CA LYS A 383 -3.56 -22.23 -11.27
C LYS A 383 -2.76 -21.50 -10.18
N GLY A 384 -2.23 -20.34 -10.51
CA GLY A 384 -1.42 -19.52 -9.61
C GLY A 384 -1.00 -18.22 -10.27
N VAL A 385 -0.20 -17.45 -9.54
CA VAL A 385 0.38 -16.18 -10.00
C VAL A 385 1.89 -16.25 -9.99
N CYS A 386 2.52 -15.50 -10.88
CA CYS A 386 3.97 -15.37 -10.86
C CYS A 386 4.41 -14.39 -9.78
N THR A 387 5.37 -14.81 -8.96
CA THR A 387 6.00 -13.99 -7.92
C THR A 387 7.52 -14.00 -8.10
N ARG A 388 8.19 -12.90 -7.76
CA ARG A 388 9.66 -12.81 -7.87
C ARG A 388 10.32 -13.91 -7.06
N LYS A 389 11.32 -14.56 -7.64
CA LYS A 389 12.16 -15.54 -6.91
C LYS A 389 12.98 -14.88 -5.81
N ASP A 390 13.61 -13.77 -6.14
CA ASP A 390 14.23 -12.89 -5.16
C ASP A 390 13.31 -11.70 -4.95
N TRP A 391 12.67 -11.64 -3.78
CA TRP A 391 11.75 -10.58 -3.44
C TRP A 391 12.39 -9.18 -3.49
N ASN A 392 13.72 -9.09 -3.35
CA ASN A 392 14.46 -7.85 -3.35
C ASN A 392 15.08 -7.48 -4.71
N SER A 393 14.90 -8.30 -5.76
CA SER A 393 15.39 -7.99 -7.10
C SER A 393 14.54 -6.89 -7.79
N PRO A 394 15.09 -6.17 -8.79
CA PRO A 394 14.37 -5.13 -9.53
C PRO A 394 13.60 -5.71 -10.74
N ASP A 395 13.11 -6.94 -10.66
CA ASP A 395 12.47 -7.62 -11.80
C ASP A 395 10.96 -7.40 -11.83
N TYR A 396 10.39 -7.00 -12.97
CA TYR A 396 8.95 -6.72 -13.07
C TYR A 396 8.26 -7.58 -14.13
N LEU A 397 6.96 -7.79 -13.96
CA LEU A 397 6.11 -8.42 -14.97
C LEU A 397 5.59 -7.32 -15.91
N HIS A 398 6.35 -7.02 -16.96
CA HIS A 398 5.97 -6.08 -18.01
C HIS A 398 6.10 -6.73 -19.39
N LEU A 399 5.27 -6.29 -20.33
CA LEU A 399 5.41 -6.62 -21.74
C LEU A 399 6.70 -5.99 -22.28
N ASN A 400 7.45 -6.75 -23.07
CA ASN A 400 8.66 -6.26 -23.71
C ASN A 400 8.29 -5.19 -24.77
N PRO A 401 8.72 -3.92 -24.61
CA PRO A 401 8.36 -2.83 -25.52
C PRO A 401 8.93 -3.00 -26.93
N MET A 402 9.93 -3.87 -27.13
CA MET A 402 10.45 -4.18 -28.47
C MET A 402 9.50 -5.09 -29.26
N ASN A 403 8.67 -5.89 -28.57
CA ASN A 403 7.82 -6.89 -29.18
C ASN A 403 6.34 -6.54 -29.10
N PHE A 404 5.96 -5.63 -28.20
CA PHE A 404 4.56 -5.25 -27.96
C PHE A 404 4.36 -3.73 -28.05
N ALA A 405 3.25 -3.34 -28.67
CA ALA A 405 2.75 -1.98 -28.70
C ALA A 405 1.30 -1.95 -28.21
N ILE A 406 1.05 -1.15 -27.17
CA ILE A 406 -0.31 -0.87 -26.67
C ILE A 406 -0.78 0.41 -27.36
N GLN A 407 -1.86 0.32 -28.12
CA GLN A 407 -2.41 1.44 -28.88
C GLN A 407 -3.84 1.72 -28.45
N ARG A 408 -4.26 2.98 -28.58
CA ARG A 408 -5.64 3.40 -28.36
C ARG A 408 -6.25 3.78 -29.70
N GLY A 409 -7.21 2.98 -30.15
CA GLY A 409 -7.88 3.15 -31.44
C GLY A 409 -8.95 4.26 -31.42
N LYS A 410 -9.55 4.49 -32.58
CA LYS A 410 -10.73 5.37 -32.73
C LYS A 410 -11.87 4.83 -31.86
N GLY A 411 -12.52 5.71 -31.09
CA GLY A 411 -13.56 5.32 -30.13
C GLY A 411 -13.03 4.98 -28.72
N GLY A 412 -11.73 5.11 -28.47
CA GLY A 412 -11.16 5.01 -27.12
C GLY A 412 -10.82 3.59 -26.65
N LYS A 413 -11.09 2.57 -27.48
CA LYS A 413 -10.72 1.18 -27.23
C LYS A 413 -9.20 0.97 -27.32
N TYR A 414 -8.67 0.12 -26.46
CA TYR A 414 -7.27 -0.28 -26.49
C TYR A 414 -7.08 -1.56 -27.32
N THR A 415 -5.96 -1.66 -28.02
CA THR A 415 -5.50 -2.87 -28.72
C THR A 415 -4.05 -3.15 -28.36
N VAL A 416 -3.66 -4.41 -28.41
CA VAL A 416 -2.28 -4.84 -28.16
C VAL A 416 -1.76 -5.54 -29.40
N HIS A 417 -0.72 -4.97 -30.00
CA HIS A 417 -0.05 -5.52 -31.17
C HIS A 417 1.27 -6.14 -30.75
N GLY A 418 1.60 -7.31 -31.29
CA GLY A 418 2.84 -7.99 -30.97
C GLY A 418 2.64 -9.45 -30.56
N LYS A 419 3.75 -10.16 -30.43
CA LYS A 419 3.78 -11.55 -29.96
C LYS A 419 4.99 -11.73 -29.03
N PRO A 420 4.87 -12.56 -27.98
CA PRO A 420 6.00 -12.87 -27.13
C PRO A 420 7.00 -13.73 -27.90
N THR A 421 8.27 -13.51 -27.63
CA THR A 421 9.36 -14.39 -28.09
C THR A 421 9.65 -15.47 -27.05
N LEU A 422 10.35 -16.54 -27.45
CA LEU A 422 10.83 -17.54 -26.50
C LEU A 422 11.76 -16.92 -25.45
N GLU A 423 12.56 -15.91 -25.82
CA GLU A 423 13.44 -15.21 -24.87
C GLU A 423 12.64 -14.43 -23.82
N ASP A 424 11.53 -13.77 -24.20
CA ASP A 424 10.66 -13.07 -23.23
C ASP A 424 10.16 -14.05 -22.15
N LEU A 425 9.74 -15.25 -22.56
CA LEU A 425 9.30 -16.29 -21.63
C LEU A 425 10.45 -16.83 -20.79
N LEU A 426 11.63 -17.05 -21.39
CA LEU A 426 12.82 -17.47 -20.63
C LEU A 426 13.22 -16.44 -19.58
N GLN A 427 13.09 -15.14 -19.87
CA GLN A 427 13.34 -14.07 -18.90
C GLN A 427 12.38 -14.15 -17.71
N PHE A 428 11.08 -14.34 -17.94
CA PHE A 428 10.15 -14.58 -16.84
C PHE A 428 10.51 -15.84 -16.04
N SER A 429 10.85 -16.94 -16.71
CA SER A 429 11.25 -18.17 -16.02
C SER A 429 12.51 -18.02 -15.17
N LYS A 430 13.44 -17.15 -15.55
CA LYS A 430 14.67 -16.89 -14.79
C LYS A 430 14.33 -16.12 -13.51
N LYS A 431 13.42 -15.15 -13.58
CA LYS A 431 13.16 -14.13 -12.55
C LYS A 431 11.97 -14.44 -11.62
N PHE A 432 11.00 -15.21 -12.09
CA PHE A 432 9.75 -15.51 -11.38
C PHE A 432 9.55 -17.00 -11.15
N TYR A 433 8.84 -17.35 -10.08
CA TYR A 433 8.31 -18.69 -9.84
C TYR A 433 6.79 -18.62 -9.73
N CYS A 434 6.16 -19.80 -9.77
CA CYS A 434 4.73 -19.90 -9.59
C CYS A 434 4.36 -20.02 -8.11
N SER A 435 3.60 -19.06 -7.58
CA SER A 435 2.88 -19.19 -6.31
C SER A 435 1.48 -19.71 -6.60
N CYS A 436 1.15 -20.89 -6.10
CA CYS A 436 -0.07 -21.59 -6.46
C CYS A 436 -1.28 -21.08 -5.71
N TYR A 437 -2.46 -21.09 -6.32
CA TYR A 437 -3.67 -20.81 -5.57
C TYR A 437 -3.88 -21.84 -4.46
N ALA A 438 -4.49 -21.38 -3.37
CA ALA A 438 -4.77 -22.17 -2.18
C ALA A 438 -5.33 -23.55 -2.54
N ASN A 439 -4.76 -24.59 -1.92
CA ASN A 439 -5.12 -26.00 -2.13
C ASN A 439 -4.92 -26.56 -3.55
N ILE A 440 -4.23 -25.85 -4.45
CA ILE A 440 -3.89 -26.33 -5.80
C ILE A 440 -2.38 -26.57 -5.91
N ARG A 441 -1.98 -27.65 -6.59
CA ARG A 441 -0.58 -27.91 -6.95
C ARG A 441 -0.32 -27.53 -8.41
N CYS A 442 0.53 -26.55 -8.64
CA CYS A 442 0.99 -26.21 -9.98
C CYS A 442 2.13 -27.15 -10.38
N LYS A 443 2.05 -27.74 -11.58
CA LYS A 443 3.15 -28.50 -12.15
C LYS A 443 4.06 -27.55 -12.94
N LYS A 444 5.36 -27.61 -12.69
CA LYS A 444 6.33 -26.86 -13.50
C LYS A 444 6.24 -27.35 -14.95
N ARG A 445 6.01 -26.43 -15.89
CA ARG A 445 5.95 -26.74 -17.33
C ARG A 445 7.32 -26.52 -17.97
N ASN A 446 7.67 -27.36 -18.94
CA ASN A 446 8.79 -27.07 -19.84
C ASN A 446 8.33 -26.03 -20.85
N ILE A 447 9.01 -24.88 -20.90
CA ILE A 447 8.69 -23.75 -21.77
C ILE A 447 8.71 -24.17 -23.24
N LYS A 448 9.57 -25.12 -23.61
CA LYS A 448 9.66 -25.66 -24.98
C LYS A 448 8.37 -26.35 -25.45
N ASN A 449 7.49 -26.74 -24.52
CA ASN A 449 6.24 -27.44 -24.81
C ASN A 449 5.03 -26.48 -24.78
N ILE A 450 5.28 -25.18 -24.92
CA ILE A 450 4.26 -24.14 -24.95
C ILE A 450 4.14 -23.68 -26.39
N HIS A 451 3.04 -24.09 -27.02
CA HIS A 451 2.80 -23.81 -28.44
C HIS A 451 1.82 -22.65 -28.64
N THR A 452 1.03 -22.31 -27.62
CA THR A 452 -0.01 -21.28 -27.71
C THR A 452 -0.01 -20.43 -26.46
N ILE A 453 -0.11 -19.11 -26.66
CA ILE A 453 -0.40 -18.12 -25.63
C ILE A 453 -1.70 -17.43 -26.03
N ASN A 454 -2.67 -17.42 -25.12
CA ASN A 454 -3.92 -16.70 -25.27
C ASN A 454 -4.31 -16.09 -23.93
N VAL A 455 -4.10 -14.78 -23.78
CA VAL A 455 -4.42 -14.07 -22.54
C VAL A 455 -5.12 -12.76 -22.84
N CYS A 456 -6.25 -12.50 -22.16
CA CYS A 456 -7.08 -11.32 -22.36
C CYS A 456 -7.36 -10.58 -21.05
N ILE A 457 -7.48 -9.26 -21.10
CA ILE A 457 -8.02 -8.44 -20.00
C ILE A 457 -9.50 -8.13 -20.25
N ALA A 458 -9.85 -7.88 -21.51
CA ALA A 458 -11.20 -7.65 -22.01
C ALA A 458 -11.29 -8.27 -23.41
N GLU A 459 -12.50 -8.35 -23.99
CA GLU A 459 -12.74 -8.98 -25.30
C GLU A 459 -11.79 -8.48 -26.40
N ASP A 460 -11.52 -7.17 -26.45
CA ASP A 460 -10.67 -6.55 -27.48
C ASP A 460 -9.19 -6.36 -27.05
N ILE A 461 -8.82 -6.77 -25.84
CA ILE A 461 -7.48 -6.54 -25.25
C ILE A 461 -6.86 -7.90 -24.92
N CYS A 462 -6.32 -8.54 -25.95
CA CYS A 462 -5.76 -9.89 -25.89
C CYS A 462 -4.35 -9.96 -26.50
N ILE A 463 -3.57 -10.95 -26.05
CA ILE A 463 -2.37 -11.43 -26.71
C ILE A 463 -2.64 -12.86 -27.16
N GLU A 464 -2.60 -13.06 -28.48
CA GLU A 464 -2.73 -14.36 -29.11
C GLU A 464 -1.46 -14.67 -29.92
N ALA A 465 -0.78 -15.75 -29.57
CA ALA A 465 0.45 -16.15 -30.23
C ALA A 465 0.57 -17.68 -30.33
N SER A 466 1.04 -18.14 -31.48
CA SER A 466 1.53 -19.51 -31.68
C SER A 466 3.05 -19.48 -31.73
N LEU A 467 3.70 -20.19 -30.81
CA LEU A 467 5.15 -20.33 -30.72
C LEU A 467 5.53 -21.58 -31.53
N ASN A 468 5.72 -21.42 -32.84
CA ASN A 468 6.25 -22.50 -33.66
C ASN A 468 7.69 -22.76 -33.24
N SER A 469 8.04 -24.02 -32.99
CA SER A 469 9.44 -24.42 -32.92
C SER A 469 9.99 -24.33 -34.33
N ASP A 470 10.58 -23.20 -34.71
CA ASP A 470 11.37 -23.10 -35.93
C ASP A 470 12.63 -23.97 -35.75
N HIS A 471 12.46 -25.28 -35.94
CA HIS A 471 13.50 -26.14 -36.47
C HIS A 471 13.51 -25.91 -37.99
N SER A 472 13.90 -24.71 -38.42
CA SER A 472 14.40 -24.51 -39.77
C SER A 472 15.89 -24.84 -39.74
N GLU A 473 16.21 -26.07 -40.13
CA GLU A 473 17.54 -26.43 -40.60
C GLU A 473 17.98 -25.40 -41.65
N HIS A 474 18.93 -24.53 -41.29
CA HIS A 474 19.64 -23.75 -42.28
C HIS A 474 20.61 -24.68 -43.02
N SER A 475 20.08 -25.31 -44.07
CA SER A 475 20.86 -25.82 -45.18
C SER A 475 21.70 -24.69 -45.77
N SER A 476 23.00 -24.97 -45.91
CA SER A 476 24.03 -24.10 -46.46
C SER A 476 23.71 -23.68 -47.90
N GLY A 477 23.42 -22.40 -48.12
CA GLY A 477 23.32 -21.77 -49.43
C GLY A 477 24.36 -20.67 -49.58
N GLN A 478 25.56 -21.06 -49.99
CA GLN A 478 26.70 -20.19 -50.24
C GLN A 478 26.44 -19.27 -51.45
N LYS A 479 26.41 -17.94 -51.25
CA LYS A 479 26.64 -16.97 -52.34
C LYS A 479 27.53 -15.82 -51.83
N LYS A 480 28.77 -15.82 -52.33
CA LYS A 480 29.71 -14.68 -52.32
C LYS A 480 29.08 -13.47 -53.01
N ILE A 481 29.38 -12.26 -52.53
CA ILE A 481 29.90 -11.15 -53.36
C ILE A 481 30.55 -10.07 -52.46
N SER A 482 31.68 -9.59 -52.98
CA SER A 482 32.67 -8.56 -52.65
C SER A 482 32.52 -7.56 -51.50
N SER A 483 33.66 -7.42 -50.83
CA SER A 483 34.19 -6.34 -49.99
C SER A 483 34.06 -4.93 -50.55
N THR A 484 33.77 -3.98 -49.67
CA THR A 484 34.30 -2.61 -49.76
C THR A 484 34.61 -2.08 -48.37
N THR A 485 35.80 -1.50 -48.28
CA THR A 485 36.60 -1.12 -47.12
C THR A 485 36.04 0.13 -46.43
N PHE A 486 36.01 0.17 -45.09
CA PHE A 486 36.00 1.42 -44.33
C PHE A 486 37.00 1.36 -43.18
N ASN A 487 37.98 2.26 -43.23
CA ASN A 487 39.06 2.42 -42.28
C ASN A 487 38.58 3.02 -40.96
N SER A 488 39.19 2.53 -39.88
CA SER A 488 39.20 3.07 -38.53
C SER A 488 39.97 4.40 -38.44
N VAL A 489 39.42 5.40 -37.74
CA VAL A 489 40.20 6.46 -37.09
C VAL A 489 39.59 6.77 -35.72
N SER A 490 40.42 6.68 -34.69
CA SER A 490 40.18 7.08 -33.31
C SER A 490 40.77 8.47 -33.00
N SER A 491 40.39 9.04 -31.85
CA SER A 491 40.96 10.20 -31.13
C SER A 491 40.47 11.58 -31.62
N SER A 492 40.27 12.62 -30.82
CA SER A 492 40.47 12.88 -29.38
C SER A 492 39.79 14.22 -29.04
N THR A 493 39.34 14.36 -27.80
CA THR A 493 38.85 15.60 -27.16
C THR A 493 39.90 16.72 -27.13
N PRO A 494 39.46 17.99 -27.07
CA PRO A 494 40.20 18.99 -26.29
C PRO A 494 39.33 19.75 -25.28
N THR A 495 39.88 19.87 -24.06
CA THR A 495 39.53 20.77 -22.95
C THR A 495 40.33 22.07 -23.02
N ALA A 496 39.71 23.22 -22.78
CA ALA A 496 40.32 24.45 -22.23
C ALA A 496 39.18 25.41 -21.78
N LYS A 497 38.96 25.65 -20.48
CA LYS A 497 39.63 26.54 -19.49
C LYS A 497 38.95 27.93 -19.35
N MET A 498 38.53 28.18 -18.11
CA MET A 498 37.98 29.42 -17.55
C MET A 498 38.99 30.58 -17.54
N SER A 499 38.46 31.81 -17.57
CA SER A 499 39.14 33.01 -17.08
C SER A 499 38.18 33.78 -16.17
N ALA A 500 38.70 34.26 -15.04
CA ALA A 500 38.00 35.05 -14.02
C ALA A 500 38.34 36.54 -14.17
N ARG A 501 37.36 37.42 -13.94
CA ARG A 501 37.55 38.80 -13.44
C ARG A 501 36.24 39.32 -12.80
N VAL A 502 36.40 40.02 -11.68
CA VAL A 502 35.44 40.69 -10.77
C VAL A 502 36.13 42.02 -10.35
N PRO A 503 35.51 43.07 -9.74
CA PRO A 503 34.16 43.64 -9.80
C PRO A 503 34.17 45.15 -10.21
N GLY A 504 32.99 45.71 -10.54
CA GLY A 504 32.77 47.16 -10.61
C GLY A 504 31.45 47.54 -9.93
N LYS A 505 31.55 48.47 -8.97
CA LYS A 505 30.48 49.04 -8.14
C LYS A 505 29.51 49.88 -9.00
N ASP A 506 28.23 49.94 -8.60
CA ASP A 506 27.58 51.22 -8.27
C ASP A 506 26.25 51.02 -7.52
N HIS A 507 26.14 51.77 -6.42
CA HIS A 507 24.99 51.91 -5.54
C HIS A 507 24.04 52.99 -6.09
N VAL A 508 22.73 52.75 -6.08
CA VAL A 508 21.74 53.77 -5.69
C VAL A 508 20.57 53.11 -4.95
N SER A 509 20.39 53.54 -3.71
CA SER A 509 19.26 53.27 -2.83
C SER A 509 18.21 54.37 -3.00
N LEU A 510 16.91 54.03 -2.95
CA LEU A 510 15.87 55.02 -2.68
C LEU A 510 14.89 54.49 -1.64
N LYS A 511 15.10 55.00 -0.41
CA LYS A 511 14.14 55.04 0.70
C LYS A 511 13.06 56.07 0.35
N ILE A 512 11.80 55.75 0.64
CA ILE A 512 10.78 56.76 0.94
C ILE A 512 10.29 56.50 2.37
N ARG A 513 10.34 57.57 3.19
CA ARG A 513 9.89 57.63 4.57
C ARG A 513 8.42 58.03 4.65
N LEU A 514 7.83 57.56 5.74
CA LEU A 514 6.52 57.82 6.34
C LEU A 514 6.12 59.31 6.47
N SER A 515 4.81 59.53 6.51
CA SER A 515 4.17 60.42 7.48
C SER A 515 3.09 59.63 8.23
N GLY A 516 3.02 59.81 9.54
CA GLY A 516 2.00 59.25 10.41
C GLY A 516 1.11 60.35 10.96
N GLU A 517 -0.06 59.97 11.45
CA GLU A 517 -0.80 60.73 12.44
C GLU A 517 -1.63 59.77 13.30
N ALA A 518 -1.63 60.06 14.60
CA ALA A 518 -2.13 59.25 15.68
C ALA A 518 -3.56 59.61 16.06
N LEU A 519 -4.32 58.68 16.65
CA LEU A 519 -5.38 59.01 17.62
C LEU A 519 -5.69 57.84 18.56
N SER A 520 -5.04 57.93 19.72
CA SER A 520 -5.48 57.72 21.12
C SER A 520 -6.81 57.00 21.48
N ASN A 521 -6.65 56.07 22.44
CA ASN A 521 -7.48 55.77 23.63
C ASN A 521 -8.93 55.23 23.49
N THR A 522 -9.20 54.09 24.15
CA THR A 522 -9.93 54.04 25.44
C THR A 522 -9.77 52.65 26.10
N ILE A 523 -9.34 52.64 27.36
CA ILE A 523 -9.41 51.51 28.30
C ILE A 523 -10.78 51.54 29.00
N GLN A 524 -11.47 50.41 29.08
CA GLN A 524 -12.39 50.15 30.17
C GLN A 524 -12.30 48.68 30.62
N ARG A 525 -11.93 48.49 31.89
CA ARG A 525 -12.00 47.22 32.62
C ARG A 525 -13.46 46.90 32.95
N GLY A 526 -13.86 45.66 32.70
CA GLY A 526 -15.04 45.04 33.30
C GLY A 526 -14.75 43.56 33.55
N HIS A 527 -14.49 43.21 34.81
CA HIS A 527 -14.30 41.83 35.28
C HIS A 527 -15.57 40.99 35.05
N LYS A 528 -15.48 39.93 34.23
CA LYS A 528 -16.31 38.73 34.37
C LYS A 528 -15.48 37.48 34.07
N SER A 529 -15.53 36.55 35.01
CA SER A 529 -15.05 35.16 35.03
C SER A 529 -14.67 34.58 33.66
N VAL A 530 -13.37 34.29 33.48
CA VAL A 530 -12.85 33.53 32.36
C VAL A 530 -12.90 32.05 32.71
N ASP A 531 -13.66 31.28 31.94
CA ASP A 531 -13.69 29.82 31.98
C ASP A 531 -12.37 29.27 31.40
N TRP A 532 -11.51 28.78 32.28
CA TRP A 532 -10.18 28.25 31.96
C TRP A 532 -10.20 27.03 31.02
N LYS A 533 -11.36 26.39 30.79
CA LYS A 533 -11.49 25.25 29.88
C LYS A 533 -11.39 25.61 28.40
N ASN A 534 -11.64 26.86 28.00
CA ASN A 534 -11.61 27.25 26.58
C ASN A 534 -10.30 27.92 26.13
N THR A 535 -9.55 28.54 27.05
CA THR A 535 -8.33 29.29 26.69
C THR A 535 -7.14 28.38 26.41
N PHE A 536 -7.00 27.26 27.13
CA PHE A 536 -6.00 26.23 26.80
C PHE A 536 -6.31 25.50 25.50
N ARG A 537 -7.60 25.31 25.20
CA ARG A 537 -8.07 24.66 23.97
C ARG A 537 -7.78 25.50 22.72
N GLN A 538 -7.91 26.83 22.80
CA GLN A 538 -7.61 27.72 21.66
C GLN A 538 -6.11 27.93 21.42
N LEU A 539 -5.27 27.98 22.46
CA LEU A 539 -3.82 28.07 22.31
C LEU A 539 -3.21 26.77 21.75
N TYR A 540 -3.79 25.61 22.08
CA TYR A 540 -3.42 24.33 21.45
C TYR A 540 -3.80 24.27 19.96
N ILE A 541 -4.95 24.85 19.58
CA ILE A 541 -5.47 24.85 18.19
C ILE A 541 -4.65 25.74 17.23
N GLN A 542 -4.02 26.82 17.71
CA GLN A 542 -3.18 27.66 16.85
C GLN A 542 -1.87 26.97 16.40
N ASN A 543 -1.34 26.04 17.20
CA ASN A 543 -0.17 25.24 16.82
C ASN A 543 -0.52 24.05 15.89
N ILE A 544 -1.75 23.52 15.93
CA ILE A 544 -2.18 22.42 15.04
C ILE A 544 -2.37 22.88 13.58
N LYS A 545 -2.61 24.18 13.33
CA LYS A 545 -2.70 24.72 11.96
C LYS A 545 -1.38 24.67 11.19
N ASN A 546 -0.24 24.45 11.85
CA ASN A 546 1.07 24.37 11.20
C ASN A 546 1.67 22.95 11.11
N GLU A 547 0.99 21.91 11.59
CA GLU A 547 1.55 20.53 11.64
C GLU A 547 0.66 19.42 11.06
N THR A 548 -0.44 19.72 10.36
CA THR A 548 -1.21 18.69 9.61
C THR A 548 -0.59 18.30 8.26
N ASN A 549 0.73 18.05 8.26
CA ASN A 549 1.48 17.45 7.15
C ASN A 549 2.40 16.35 7.72
N TYR A 550 1.84 15.21 8.12
CA TYR A 550 2.61 13.99 8.40
C TYR A 550 1.86 12.71 8.01
#